data_AF-A0A3B3I3V3-F1
#
_entry.id   AF-A0A3B3I3V3-F1
#
_cell.length_a   1.000
_cell.length_b   1.000
_cell.length_c   1.000
_cell.angle_alpha   90.00
_cell.angle_beta   90.00
_cell.angle_gamma   90.00
#
_symmetry.space_group_name_H-M   'P 1'
#
loop_
_entity.id
_entity.type
_entity.pdbx_description
1 polymer ?
#
loop_
_entity_poly.entity_id
_entity_poly.type
_entity_poly.pdbx_seq_one_letter_code
_entity_poly.pdbx_strand_id
1 'polypeptide(L)'
;RDPFDFMFYFEAHRDDCFQTLVSVLQEPSSKRSKPVSRVASLASLLPPVKSTPLKRIGLRLQVSPKPLPHWFKSQPSKRRDSKLWSETFDVRTGATQTLSPKEIKRQEAIFELAQGEQDLVEDLKLAKKAYHDPMLKLSIMTEQELNQIFGTLESLIPLHEDLLGRLRDARKPDGSTEHVGHILTAWLPCLSSYTSYCSNQVKAKALLDQKKQDRRVQDFLQRCLQSPFSRKLDLWNFLDIPRSRLVKYPLLLREILKHTAIDHPDRQHLDEAMLMVQSVVADINRQTGESECQYYKERLLYSEEGQRDQLIDRSKTLCCHGELKNNRSVKLHVFLFQNILVITRSVSLHNQPVSYQLCRQPIPLTRLDLEDLSDGEMRVGGSIRGAFSNTERSHEDHKSLKKKGSEHCLVGLDDPTPKVKVV
;
A
#
# COMPACT_ATOMS: atom_id res chain seq x y z
N ARG A 1 -22.75 12.05 -14.97
CA ARG A 1 -21.98 13.05 -14.18
C ARG A 1 -22.00 12.54 -12.74
N ASP A 2 -21.03 11.70 -12.42
CA ASP A 2 -20.70 11.23 -11.07
C ASP A 2 -19.17 11.11 -11.04
N PRO A 3 -18.44 11.83 -10.19
CA PRO A 3 -16.98 11.72 -10.10
C PRO A 3 -16.62 11.11 -8.73
N PHE A 4 -16.59 9.79 -8.65
CA PHE A 4 -15.94 9.08 -7.55
C PHE A 4 -15.27 7.83 -8.11
N ASP A 5 -14.02 8.00 -8.54
CA ASP A 5 -13.06 6.90 -8.66
C ASP A 5 -11.74 7.36 -8.01
N PHE A 6 -11.48 6.86 -6.80
CA PHE A 6 -10.17 6.91 -6.16
C PHE A 6 -9.74 5.47 -5.91
N MET A 7 -8.67 5.04 -6.56
CA MET A 7 -8.02 3.75 -6.34
C MET A 7 -6.53 4.00 -6.11
N PHE A 8 -6.06 3.81 -4.88
CA PHE A 8 -4.64 3.82 -4.54
C PHE A 8 -4.12 2.39 -4.49
N TYR A 9 -3.18 2.04 -5.37
CA TYR A 9 -2.31 0.88 -5.22
C TYR A 9 -0.93 1.14 -5.82
N PHE A 10 0.12 0.74 -5.08
CA PHE A 10 1.43 0.43 -5.63
C PHE A 10 2.08 -0.70 -4.82
N GLU A 11 2.38 -1.81 -5.49
CA GLU A 11 3.72 -2.43 -5.54
C GLU A 11 3.73 -3.41 -6.73
N ALA A 12 4.56 -3.14 -7.74
CA ALA A 12 4.53 -3.85 -9.02
C ALA A 12 5.16 -5.25 -8.93
N HIS A 13 4.31 -6.28 -8.95
CA HIS A 13 4.62 -7.60 -9.52
C HIS A 13 3.35 -8.18 -10.17
N ARG A 14 3.16 -7.82 -11.46
CA ARG A 14 2.32 -8.46 -12.51
C ARG A 14 0.87 -7.97 -12.73
N ASP A 15 0.52 -7.99 -14.03
CA ASP A 15 -0.78 -7.98 -14.74
C ASP A 15 -1.59 -6.68 -14.91
N ASP A 16 -1.64 -5.75 -13.97
CA ASP A 16 -2.59 -4.62 -14.07
C ASP A 16 -2.09 -3.39 -14.86
N CYS A 17 -0.86 -3.43 -15.40
CA CYS A 17 -0.29 -2.31 -16.17
C CYS A 17 -0.99 -2.11 -17.53
N PHE A 18 -1.56 -3.19 -18.08
CA PHE A 18 -2.16 -3.18 -19.41
C PHE A 18 -3.50 -2.41 -19.47
N GLN A 19 -4.34 -2.54 -18.44
CA GLN A 19 -5.67 -1.92 -18.41
C GLN A 19 -5.61 -0.39 -18.25
N THR A 20 -4.57 0.14 -17.60
CA THR A 20 -4.35 1.58 -17.44
C THR A 20 -3.90 2.24 -18.75
N LEU A 21 -3.21 1.50 -19.62
CA LEU A 21 -2.82 1.95 -20.95
C LEU A 21 -4.02 2.00 -21.91
N VAL A 22 -4.96 1.06 -21.78
CA VAL A 22 -6.19 1.00 -22.59
C VAL A 22 -7.17 2.13 -22.26
N SER A 23 -7.29 2.53 -20.98
CA SER A 23 -8.23 3.57 -20.56
C SER A 23 -7.79 5.00 -20.90
N VAL A 24 -6.48 5.26 -20.98
CA VAL A 24 -5.94 6.56 -21.40
C VAL A 24 -6.06 6.78 -22.92
N LEU A 25 -6.15 5.69 -23.70
CA LEU A 25 -6.19 5.73 -25.17
C LEU A 25 -7.60 5.71 -25.78
N GLN A 26 -8.67 5.63 -24.99
CA GLN A 26 -10.04 5.61 -25.51
C GLN A 26 -10.86 6.83 -25.09
N GLU A 27 -11.10 7.74 -26.05
CA GLU A 27 -12.40 8.39 -26.29
C GLU A 27 -12.41 9.12 -27.65
N PRO A 28 -13.57 9.32 -28.31
CA PRO A 28 -14.75 8.46 -28.40
C PRO A 28 -15.03 8.09 -29.88
N SER A 29 -15.51 6.88 -30.15
CA SER A 29 -16.05 6.56 -31.49
C SER A 29 -17.45 5.99 -31.37
N SER A 30 -18.39 6.79 -31.86
CA SER A 30 -19.79 6.45 -32.03
C SER A 30 -19.96 5.26 -32.97
N LYS A 31 -20.57 4.17 -32.50
CA LYS A 31 -21.47 3.33 -33.33
C LYS A 31 -22.28 2.35 -32.47
N ARG A 32 -23.54 2.24 -32.88
CA ARG A 32 -24.69 1.61 -32.23
C ARG A 32 -24.78 0.12 -32.59
N SER A 33 -24.98 -0.77 -31.61
CA SER A 33 -25.59 -2.10 -31.84
C SER A 33 -26.24 -2.69 -30.58
N LYS A 34 -27.27 -3.51 -30.81
CA LYS A 34 -28.46 -3.82 -29.97
C LYS A 34 -28.27 -4.97 -28.95
N PRO A 35 -29.22 -5.18 -27.99
CA PRO A 35 -29.07 -6.05 -26.82
C PRO A 35 -29.71 -7.45 -26.97
N VAL A 36 -29.18 -8.44 -26.25
CA VAL A 36 -29.71 -9.81 -26.05
C VAL A 36 -29.14 -10.31 -24.70
N SER A 37 -29.76 -11.09 -23.81
CA SER A 37 -31.12 -11.35 -23.33
C SER A 37 -30.98 -12.11 -22.00
N ARG A 38 -31.94 -11.94 -21.07
CA ARG A 38 -32.00 -12.52 -19.71
C ARG A 38 -32.11 -14.05 -19.65
N VAL A 39 -31.48 -14.70 -18.66
CA VAL A 39 -31.92 -15.94 -17.96
C VAL A 39 -31.27 -15.96 -16.55
N ALA A 40 -31.97 -15.63 -15.47
CA ALA A 40 -32.80 -16.43 -14.54
C ALA A 40 -32.02 -17.24 -13.47
N SER A 41 -32.42 -16.97 -12.22
CA SER A 41 -31.86 -17.42 -10.94
C SER A 41 -32.36 -18.83 -10.57
N LEU A 42 -31.50 -19.67 -9.99
CA LEU A 42 -31.91 -20.89 -9.30
C LEU A 42 -31.11 -21.08 -8.01
N ALA A 43 -31.63 -20.48 -6.94
CA ALA A 43 -31.43 -20.95 -5.58
C ALA A 43 -32.38 -22.14 -5.36
N SER A 44 -31.83 -23.29 -5.00
CA SER A 44 -32.44 -24.41 -4.24
C SER A 44 -31.62 -25.65 -4.54
N LEU A 45 -31.00 -26.25 -3.52
CA LEU A 45 -30.77 -27.69 -3.32
C LEU A 45 -29.67 -27.89 -2.25
N LEU A 46 -30.05 -27.75 -0.98
CA LEU A 46 -29.33 -28.35 0.15
C LEU A 46 -30.34 -29.18 0.96
N PRO A 47 -30.04 -30.44 1.30
CA PRO A 47 -30.64 -31.12 2.44
C PRO A 47 -29.68 -31.20 3.66
N PRO A 48 -30.21 -31.34 4.88
CA PRO A 48 -29.48 -31.13 6.13
C PRO A 48 -29.00 -32.44 6.78
N VAL A 49 -27.88 -32.43 7.52
CA VAL A 49 -27.54 -33.55 8.43
C VAL A 49 -26.95 -33.05 9.75
N LYS A 50 -27.40 -33.72 10.81
CA LYS A 50 -27.35 -33.45 12.25
C LYS A 50 -26.00 -33.78 12.91
N SER A 51 -25.81 -33.22 14.11
CA SER A 51 -24.65 -33.29 15.00
C SER A 51 -24.58 -34.51 15.94
N THR A 52 -23.34 -34.80 16.41
CA THR A 52 -22.88 -35.51 17.65
C THR A 52 -22.65 -37.04 17.62
N PRO A 53 -21.86 -37.66 18.54
CA PRO A 53 -20.50 -37.32 19.04
C PRO A 53 -19.53 -38.55 19.24
N LEU A 54 -18.27 -38.27 19.67
CA LEU A 54 -17.24 -39.20 20.25
C LEU A 54 -16.45 -40.06 19.22
N LYS A 55 -15.16 -40.43 19.36
CA LYS A 55 -14.34 -40.81 20.52
C LYS A 55 -12.83 -40.70 20.18
N ARG A 56 -12.05 -40.33 21.20
CA ARG A 56 -10.57 -40.29 21.29
C ARG A 56 -9.96 -41.69 21.10
N ILE A 57 -9.00 -41.84 20.19
CA ILE A 57 -8.01 -42.94 20.19
C ILE A 57 -6.63 -42.30 19.99
N GLY A 58 -5.75 -42.51 20.97
CA GLY A 58 -4.38 -42.05 20.94
C GLY A 58 -3.46 -43.13 20.38
N LEU A 59 -2.45 -42.71 19.62
CA LEU A 59 -1.17 -43.41 19.53
C LEU A 59 -0.05 -42.38 19.67
N ARG A 60 0.82 -42.65 20.64
CA ARG A 60 1.90 -41.83 21.13
C ARG A 60 3.18 -42.34 20.49
N LEU A 61 3.77 -41.58 19.57
CA LEU A 61 5.16 -41.78 19.16
C LEU A 61 6.03 -40.84 19.99
N GLN A 62 6.79 -41.41 20.91
CA GLN A 62 7.79 -40.71 21.70
C GLN A 62 9.02 -40.44 20.82
N VAL A 63 9.28 -39.16 20.53
CA VAL A 63 10.59 -38.70 20.08
C VAL A 63 11.02 -37.63 21.07
N SER A 64 12.04 -37.94 21.86
CA SER A 64 12.61 -37.06 22.88
C SER A 64 13.40 -35.92 22.21
N PRO A 65 13.09 -34.63 22.49
CA PRO A 65 13.98 -33.53 22.14
C PRO A 65 14.99 -33.29 23.28
N LYS A 66 16.27 -33.17 22.93
CA LYS A 66 17.34 -32.71 23.83
C LYS A 66 17.02 -31.27 24.32
N PRO A 67 17.33 -30.91 25.59
CA PRO A 67 16.96 -29.61 26.14
C PRO A 67 17.85 -28.49 25.59
N LEU A 68 17.22 -27.43 25.07
CA LEU A 68 17.83 -26.13 24.80
C LEU A 68 17.84 -25.28 26.10
N PRO A 69 18.82 -24.40 26.29
CA PRO A 69 18.99 -23.65 27.54
C PRO A 69 17.84 -22.65 27.81
N HIS A 70 17.44 -22.62 29.09
CA HIS A 70 16.45 -21.74 29.68
C HIS A 70 16.79 -20.26 29.50
N TRP A 71 16.17 -19.56 28.53
CA TRP A 71 15.79 -18.13 28.69
C TRP A 71 14.82 -17.54 27.64
N PHE A 72 14.26 -18.31 26.70
CA PHE A 72 13.18 -17.80 25.83
C PHE A 72 11.86 -18.53 26.08
N LYS A 73 11.11 -18.08 27.09
CA LYS A 73 9.66 -18.28 27.07
C LYS A 73 9.11 -17.36 26.00
N SER A 74 8.79 -17.90 24.82
CA SER A 74 8.01 -17.21 23.81
C SER A 74 6.64 -16.86 24.40
N GLN A 75 6.49 -15.62 24.85
CA GLN A 75 5.16 -15.10 25.13
C GLN A 75 4.37 -15.11 23.81
N PRO A 76 3.12 -15.59 23.81
CA PRO A 76 2.26 -15.41 22.66
C PRO A 76 2.20 -13.91 22.36
N SER A 77 2.38 -13.54 21.08
CA SER A 77 2.09 -12.18 20.63
C SER A 77 0.70 -11.83 21.13
N LYS A 78 0.58 -10.89 22.07
CA LYS A 78 -0.72 -10.33 22.45
C LYS A 78 -1.31 -9.80 21.15
N ARG A 79 -2.30 -10.52 20.60
CA ARG A 79 -3.18 -9.94 19.59
C ARG A 79 -3.77 -8.70 20.28
N ARG A 80 -3.82 -7.56 19.58
CA ARG A 80 -4.54 -6.41 20.11
C ARG A 80 -5.95 -6.89 20.47
N ASP A 81 -6.32 -6.74 21.74
CA ASP A 81 -7.67 -7.01 22.17
C ASP A 81 -8.56 -5.99 21.46
N SER A 82 -9.35 -6.46 20.50
CA SER A 82 -10.31 -5.63 19.77
C SER A 82 -11.44 -5.28 20.74
N LYS A 83 -11.23 -4.26 21.57
CA LYS A 83 -12.21 -3.78 22.53
C LYS A 83 -13.45 -3.30 21.77
N LEU A 84 -14.62 -3.83 22.10
CA LEU A 84 -15.86 -3.39 21.48
C LEU A 84 -16.39 -2.14 22.20
N TRP A 85 -17.05 -1.24 21.47
CA TRP A 85 -17.66 -0.07 22.10
C TRP A 85 -18.68 -0.50 23.17
N SER A 86 -19.47 -1.55 22.90
CA SER A 86 -20.45 -2.11 23.84
C SER A 86 -19.85 -2.57 25.17
N GLU A 87 -18.57 -2.94 25.21
CA GLU A 87 -17.85 -3.32 26.44
C GLU A 87 -17.42 -2.11 27.27
N THR A 88 -17.50 -0.91 26.68
CA THR A 88 -17.16 0.36 27.31
C THR A 88 -18.36 1.23 27.60
N PHE A 89 -19.56 0.81 27.18
CA PHE A 89 -20.82 1.48 27.44
C PHE A 89 -21.43 0.89 28.71
N ASP A 90 -21.50 1.68 29.78
CA ASP A 90 -22.08 1.23 31.04
C ASP A 90 -23.51 1.76 31.19
N VAL A 91 -24.46 0.87 30.92
CA VAL A 91 -25.90 1.12 31.10
C VAL A 91 -26.23 1.48 32.56
N ARG A 92 -25.40 1.07 33.53
CA ARG A 92 -25.67 1.21 34.97
C ARG A 92 -25.25 2.56 35.55
N THR A 93 -24.38 3.33 34.90
CA THR A 93 -23.84 4.61 35.41
C THR A 93 -24.58 5.86 34.95
N GLY A 94 -25.73 5.74 34.26
CA GLY A 94 -26.58 6.91 34.01
C GLY A 94 -27.38 6.92 32.70
N ALA A 95 -27.32 5.88 31.87
CA ALA A 95 -28.12 5.82 30.65
C ALA A 95 -29.60 5.54 30.97
N THR A 96 -30.37 6.59 31.27
CA THR A 96 -31.84 6.51 31.45
C THR A 96 -32.57 6.28 30.11
N GLN A 97 -31.85 6.29 28.97
CA GLN A 97 -32.42 6.13 27.63
C GLN A 97 -31.71 5.00 26.86
N THR A 98 -32.52 4.09 26.33
CA THR A 98 -32.07 3.10 25.34
C THR A 98 -31.70 3.83 24.04
N LEU A 99 -30.42 3.77 23.66
CA LEU A 99 -29.97 4.34 22.39
C LEU A 99 -30.62 3.63 21.21
N SER A 100 -30.96 4.38 20.17
CA SER A 100 -31.48 3.80 18.94
C SER A 100 -30.38 2.95 18.26
N PRO A 101 -30.75 1.93 17.44
CA PRO A 101 -29.77 1.14 16.70
C PRO A 101 -28.87 1.98 15.78
N LYS A 102 -29.39 3.10 15.26
CA LYS A 102 -28.61 4.04 14.44
C LYS A 102 -27.58 4.80 15.29
N GLU A 103 -27.98 5.23 16.48
CA GLU A 103 -27.08 5.91 17.41
C GLU A 103 -25.98 4.99 17.94
N ILE A 104 -26.29 3.71 18.22
CA ILE A 104 -25.29 2.71 18.59
C ILE A 104 -24.20 2.62 17.50
N LYS A 105 -24.59 2.54 16.22
CA LYS A 105 -23.63 2.51 15.10
C LYS A 105 -22.82 3.80 14.98
N ARG A 106 -23.40 4.96 15.28
CA ARG A 106 -22.67 6.24 15.32
C ARG A 106 -21.59 6.20 16.41
N GLN A 107 -21.95 5.73 17.61
CA GLN A 107 -21.01 5.59 18.73
C GLN A 107 -19.90 4.57 18.44
N GLU A 108 -20.23 3.43 17.81
CA GLU A 108 -19.26 2.44 17.36
C GLU A 108 -18.25 3.04 16.37
N ALA A 109 -18.73 3.82 15.39
CA ALA A 109 -17.85 4.47 14.40
C ALA A 109 -16.93 5.54 15.04
N ILE A 110 -17.44 6.32 15.98
CA ILE A 110 -16.64 7.30 16.75
C ILE A 110 -15.58 6.57 17.60
N PHE A 111 -15.96 5.47 18.22
CA PHE A 111 -15.05 4.66 19.02
C PHE A 111 -13.98 3.97 18.17
N GLU A 112 -14.33 3.47 16.98
CA GLU A 112 -13.39 2.91 16.01
C GLU A 112 -12.35 3.95 15.58
N LEU A 113 -12.78 5.20 15.33
CA LEU A 113 -11.86 6.30 15.08
C LEU A 113 -10.85 6.43 16.23
N ALA A 114 -11.32 6.58 17.47
CA ALA A 114 -10.47 6.75 18.65
C ALA A 114 -9.51 5.57 18.88
N GLN A 115 -10.00 4.33 18.77
CA GLN A 115 -9.16 3.14 18.89
C GLN A 115 -8.09 3.10 17.80
N GLY A 116 -8.44 3.45 16.57
CA GLY A 116 -7.48 3.52 15.48
C GLY A 116 -6.39 4.58 15.69
N GLU A 117 -6.70 5.70 16.37
CA GLU A 117 -5.69 6.69 16.76
C GLU A 117 -4.77 6.18 17.86
N GLN A 118 -5.30 5.45 18.84
CA GLN A 118 -4.50 4.84 19.90
C GLN A 118 -3.53 3.81 19.30
N ASP A 119 -4.05 2.92 18.46
CA ASP A 119 -3.30 1.91 17.74
C ASP A 119 -2.17 2.51 16.91
N LEU A 120 -2.46 3.61 16.21
CA LEU A 120 -1.48 4.36 15.45
C LEU A 120 -0.37 4.89 16.36
N VAL A 121 -0.70 5.63 17.42
CA VAL A 121 0.29 6.20 18.36
C VAL A 121 1.18 5.12 18.94
N GLU A 122 0.60 3.98 19.35
CA GLU A 122 1.34 2.83 19.85
C GLU A 122 2.30 2.27 18.80
N ASP A 123 1.86 2.12 17.56
CA ASP A 123 2.68 1.60 16.46
C ASP A 123 3.81 2.54 16.06
N LEU A 124 3.57 3.86 16.03
CA LEU A 124 4.59 4.85 15.75
C LEU A 124 5.68 4.86 16.84
N LYS A 125 5.26 4.80 18.11
CA LYS A 125 6.19 4.68 19.25
C LYS A 125 6.97 3.36 19.21
N LEU A 126 6.32 2.27 18.81
CA LEU A 126 6.96 0.97 18.66
C LEU A 126 8.00 1.00 17.55
N ALA A 127 7.70 1.58 16.39
CA ALA A 127 8.64 1.72 15.28
C ALA A 127 9.93 2.41 15.73
N LYS A 128 9.81 3.51 16.51
CA LYS A 128 10.98 4.18 17.09
C LYS A 128 11.73 3.28 18.09
N LYS A 129 11.04 2.79 19.12
CA LYS A 129 11.67 2.08 20.25
C LYS A 129 12.25 0.71 19.88
N ALA A 130 11.63 0.00 18.94
CA ALA A 130 12.01 -1.36 18.59
C ALA A 130 12.90 -1.45 17.34
N TYR A 131 12.89 -0.43 16.47
CA TYR A 131 13.70 -0.43 15.25
C TYR A 131 14.72 0.71 15.27
N HIS A 132 14.28 1.97 15.31
CA HIS A 132 15.19 3.14 15.23
C HIS A 132 16.24 3.13 16.34
N ASP A 133 15.82 3.14 17.60
CA ASP A 133 16.74 3.33 18.74
C ASP A 133 17.74 2.18 18.88
N PRO A 134 17.35 0.90 18.72
CA PRO A 134 18.31 -0.20 18.74
C PRO A 134 19.28 -0.17 17.56
N MET A 135 18.83 0.20 16.35
CA MET A 135 19.72 0.31 15.19
C MET A 135 20.75 1.43 15.37
N LEU A 136 20.35 2.55 15.99
CA LEU A 136 21.25 3.64 16.33
C LEU A 136 22.26 3.22 17.40
N LYS A 137 21.76 2.68 18.52
CA LYS A 137 22.59 2.30 19.68
C LYS A 137 23.59 1.20 19.37
N LEU A 138 23.20 0.25 18.51
CA LEU A 138 24.07 -0.83 18.06
C LEU A 138 24.92 -0.45 16.84
N SER A 139 24.84 0.80 16.38
CA SER A 139 25.53 1.31 15.17
C SER A 139 25.31 0.43 13.94
N ILE A 140 24.09 -0.09 13.77
CA ILE A 140 23.69 -0.92 12.62
C ILE A 140 23.51 -0.03 11.38
N MET A 141 22.97 1.17 11.57
CA MET A 141 22.90 2.24 10.58
C MET A 141 23.37 3.54 11.21
N THR A 142 23.83 4.48 10.39
CA THR A 142 24.22 5.81 10.87
C THR A 142 22.99 6.63 11.26
N GLU A 143 23.19 7.67 12.06
CA GLU A 143 22.12 8.61 12.41
C GLU A 143 21.52 9.27 11.16
N GLN A 144 22.36 9.64 10.18
CA GLN A 144 21.88 10.21 8.92
C GLN A 144 21.00 9.23 8.13
N GLU A 145 21.39 7.95 8.07
CA GLU A 145 20.61 6.90 7.39
C GLU A 145 19.27 6.66 8.08
N LEU A 146 19.27 6.62 9.40
CA LEU A 146 18.06 6.46 10.20
C LEU A 146 17.14 7.66 10.08
N ASN A 147 17.67 8.88 10.12
CA ASN A 147 16.91 10.11 9.88
C ASN A 147 16.29 10.12 8.48
N GLN A 148 16.97 9.57 7.46
CA GLN A 148 16.39 9.44 6.13
C GLN A 148 15.29 8.36 6.05
N ILE A 149 15.46 7.21 6.73
CA ILE A 149 14.47 6.11 6.69
C ILE A 149 13.22 6.44 7.51
N PHE A 150 13.40 6.93 8.74
CA PHE A 150 12.31 7.26 9.65
C PHE A 150 11.78 8.67 9.41
N GLY A 151 12.53 9.55 8.73
CA GLY A 151 12.09 10.89 8.37
C GLY A 151 11.54 11.66 9.57
N THR A 152 10.37 12.27 9.37
CA THR A 152 9.66 13.04 10.39
C THR A 152 8.62 12.21 11.15
N LEU A 153 8.72 10.87 11.16
CA LEU A 153 7.71 9.98 11.78
C LEU A 153 7.33 10.37 13.22
N GLU A 154 8.33 10.71 14.03
CA GLU A 154 8.13 11.10 15.43
C GLU A 154 7.30 12.38 15.57
N SER A 155 7.42 13.32 14.63
CA SER A 155 6.66 14.58 14.65
C SER A 155 5.16 14.37 14.43
N LEU A 156 4.75 13.21 13.91
CA LEU A 156 3.34 12.88 13.71
C LEU A 156 2.67 12.45 15.03
N ILE A 157 3.43 11.90 15.98
CA ILE A 157 2.89 11.33 17.23
C ILE A 157 2.08 12.37 18.03
N PRO A 158 2.58 13.60 18.31
CA PRO A 158 1.85 14.58 19.10
C PRO A 158 0.52 14.99 18.46
N LEU A 159 0.41 14.95 17.14
CA LEU A 159 -0.83 15.29 16.42
C LEU A 159 -1.95 14.31 16.78
N HIS A 160 -1.63 13.01 16.80
CA HIS A 160 -2.60 11.96 17.11
C HIS A 160 -2.88 11.86 18.61
N GLU A 161 -1.89 12.17 19.46
CA GLU A 161 -2.10 12.32 20.90
C GLU A 161 -3.05 13.47 21.25
N ASP A 162 -2.97 14.59 20.52
CA ASP A 162 -3.92 15.71 20.65
C ASP A 162 -5.34 15.28 20.28
N LEU A 163 -5.54 14.61 19.14
CA LEU A 163 -6.86 14.10 18.75
C LEU A 163 -7.42 13.12 19.80
N LEU A 164 -6.61 12.17 20.26
CA LEU A 164 -6.98 11.24 21.32
C LEU A 164 -7.39 11.97 22.60
N GLY A 165 -6.65 13.01 22.98
CA GLY A 165 -6.97 13.87 24.12
C GLY A 165 -8.36 14.48 23.98
N ARG A 166 -8.63 15.14 22.85
CA ARG A 166 -9.91 15.79 22.57
C ARG A 166 -11.07 14.79 22.51
N LEU A 167 -10.89 13.64 21.87
CA LEU A 167 -11.90 12.59 21.77
C LEU A 167 -12.22 11.97 23.15
N ARG A 168 -11.20 11.78 23.98
CA ARG A 168 -11.37 11.31 25.36
C ARG A 168 -12.13 12.34 26.20
N ASP A 169 -11.78 13.61 26.10
CA ASP A 169 -12.39 14.67 26.91
C ASP A 169 -13.85 14.95 26.50
N ALA A 170 -14.18 14.73 25.22
CA ALA A 170 -15.56 14.78 24.71
C ALA A 170 -16.41 13.55 25.07
N ARG A 171 -15.81 12.49 25.62
CA ARG A 171 -16.49 11.26 25.98
C ARG A 171 -17.11 11.38 27.38
N LYS A 172 -18.42 11.14 27.45
CA LYS A 172 -19.19 11.17 28.69
C LYS A 172 -18.85 9.96 29.58
N PRO A 173 -19.14 10.03 30.89
CA PRO A 173 -18.94 8.91 31.82
C PRO A 173 -19.67 7.61 31.43
N ASP A 174 -20.80 7.72 30.74
CA ASP A 174 -21.57 6.57 30.23
C ASP A 174 -20.91 5.90 29.00
N GLY A 175 -19.83 6.49 28.47
CA GLY A 175 -19.08 6.00 27.33
C GLY A 175 -19.55 6.53 25.97
N SER A 176 -20.58 7.38 25.94
CA SER A 176 -21.09 8.03 24.72
C SER A 176 -20.36 9.34 24.39
N THR A 177 -20.36 9.73 23.12
CA THR A 177 -19.84 11.00 22.63
C THR A 177 -20.94 11.72 21.86
N GLU A 178 -21.32 12.91 22.32
CA GLU A 178 -22.44 13.66 21.71
C GLU A 178 -21.98 14.33 20.41
N HIS A 179 -20.92 15.14 20.48
CA HIS A 179 -20.42 15.96 19.38
C HIS A 179 -18.96 15.65 19.08
N VAL A 180 -18.65 15.32 17.83
CA VAL A 180 -17.28 15.07 17.35
C VAL A 180 -16.91 15.92 16.14
N GLY A 181 -17.88 16.49 15.44
CA GLY A 181 -17.66 17.21 14.19
C GLY A 181 -16.70 18.39 14.36
N HIS A 182 -16.94 19.25 15.34
CA HIS A 182 -16.09 20.41 15.63
C HIS A 182 -14.65 20.04 16.05
N ILE A 183 -14.46 18.88 16.68
CA ILE A 183 -13.13 18.36 17.04
C ILE A 183 -12.36 18.01 15.77
N LEU A 184 -13.03 17.29 14.86
CA LEU A 184 -12.45 16.88 13.58
C LEU A 184 -12.14 18.08 12.69
N THR A 185 -13.05 19.05 12.59
CA THR A 185 -12.82 20.24 11.76
C THR A 185 -11.62 21.05 12.26
N ALA A 186 -11.47 21.19 13.57
CA ALA A 186 -10.33 21.89 14.16
C ALA A 186 -9.00 21.12 14.04
N TRP A 187 -9.05 19.78 14.02
CA TRP A 187 -7.86 18.94 14.03
C TRP A 187 -7.32 18.63 12.63
N LEU A 188 -8.19 18.31 11.66
CA LEU A 188 -7.81 17.87 10.31
C LEU A 188 -6.76 18.74 9.60
N PRO A 189 -6.73 20.08 9.72
CA PRO A 189 -5.69 20.90 9.09
C PRO A 189 -4.26 20.53 9.50
N CYS A 190 -4.03 19.95 10.69
CA CYS A 190 -2.69 19.56 11.13
C CYS A 190 -2.12 18.37 10.34
N LEU A 191 -2.97 17.60 9.63
CA LEU A 191 -2.55 16.50 8.76
C LEU A 191 -1.64 16.96 7.62
N SER A 192 -1.60 18.25 7.28
CA SER A 192 -0.65 18.80 6.30
C SER A 192 0.83 18.48 6.65
N SER A 193 1.14 18.25 7.94
CA SER A 193 2.44 17.79 8.44
C SER A 193 2.91 16.45 7.82
N TYR A 194 1.98 15.62 7.36
CA TYR A 194 2.28 14.36 6.67
C TYR A 194 2.99 14.58 5.33
N THR A 195 2.86 15.75 4.72
CA THR A 195 3.47 16.07 3.41
C THR A 195 4.95 15.78 3.41
N SER A 196 5.69 16.25 4.42
CA SER A 196 7.14 16.04 4.52
C SER A 196 7.48 14.56 4.69
N TYR A 197 6.70 13.84 5.50
CA TYR A 197 6.89 12.42 5.74
C TYR A 197 6.64 11.57 4.49
N CYS A 198 5.49 11.75 3.85
CA CYS A 198 5.07 11.00 2.67
C CYS A 198 5.96 11.29 1.45
N SER A 199 6.33 12.55 1.23
CA SER A 199 7.23 12.96 0.13
C SER A 199 8.63 12.35 0.24
N ASN A 200 9.08 12.02 1.46
CA ASN A 200 10.36 11.36 1.69
C ASN A 200 10.31 9.83 1.49
N GLN A 201 9.12 9.21 1.41
CA GLN A 201 8.99 7.74 1.40
C GLN A 201 9.74 7.07 0.24
N VAL A 202 9.80 7.69 -0.94
CA VAL A 202 10.58 7.17 -2.08
C VAL A 202 12.07 7.06 -1.75
N LYS A 203 12.62 8.05 -1.02
CA LYS A 203 14.03 8.07 -0.58
C LYS A 203 14.27 7.09 0.56
N ALA A 204 13.32 6.99 1.49
CA ALA A 204 13.38 6.05 2.61
C ALA A 204 13.35 4.60 2.11
N LYS A 205 12.44 4.26 1.20
CA LYS A 205 12.31 2.92 0.61
C LYS A 205 13.58 2.51 -0.12
N ALA A 206 14.10 3.38 -0.98
CA ALA A 206 15.31 3.11 -1.75
C ALA A 206 16.52 2.84 -0.84
N LEU A 207 16.70 3.66 0.20
CA LEU A 207 17.79 3.45 1.16
C LEU A 207 17.58 2.17 1.98
N LEU A 208 16.36 1.87 2.41
CA LEU A 208 16.05 0.65 3.14
C LEU A 208 16.32 -0.61 2.28
N ASP A 209 15.92 -0.60 1.02
CA ASP A 209 16.16 -1.71 0.08
C ASP A 209 17.66 -1.91 -0.21
N GLN A 210 18.42 -0.82 -0.32
CA GLN A 210 19.88 -0.88 -0.39
C GLN A 210 20.46 -1.50 0.89
N LYS A 211 20.02 -1.02 2.06
CA LYS A 211 20.53 -1.46 3.37
C LYS A 211 20.16 -2.89 3.71
N LYS A 212 19.07 -3.43 3.17
CA LYS A 212 18.70 -4.86 3.28
C LYS A 212 19.76 -5.80 2.69
N GLN A 213 20.70 -5.31 1.89
CA GLN A 213 21.85 -6.10 1.39
C GLN A 213 22.97 -6.24 2.43
N ASP A 214 23.03 -5.38 3.44
CA ASP A 214 23.96 -5.48 4.56
C ASP A 214 23.51 -6.60 5.52
N ARG A 215 24.39 -7.56 5.78
CA ARG A 215 24.11 -8.69 6.68
C ARG A 215 23.73 -8.24 8.09
N ARG A 216 24.32 -7.18 8.65
CA ARG A 216 23.95 -6.68 9.99
C ARG A 216 22.52 -6.16 10.04
N VAL A 217 22.11 -5.44 8.99
CA VAL A 217 20.74 -4.92 8.86
C VAL A 217 19.77 -6.08 8.67
N GLN A 218 20.08 -7.01 7.76
CA GLN A 218 19.25 -8.18 7.49
C GLN A 218 19.03 -9.02 8.76
N ASP A 219 20.10 -9.36 9.48
CA ASP A 219 20.04 -10.13 10.72
C ASP A 219 19.18 -9.43 11.78
N PHE A 220 19.33 -8.11 11.93
CA PHE A 220 18.54 -7.32 12.88
C PHE A 220 17.05 -7.35 12.51
N LEU A 221 16.70 -7.06 11.26
CA LEU A 221 15.31 -7.07 10.79
C LEU A 221 14.68 -8.46 10.93
N GLN A 222 15.45 -9.52 10.68
CA GLN A 222 14.99 -10.90 10.88
C GLN A 222 14.72 -11.21 12.36
N ARG A 223 15.56 -10.74 13.29
CA ARG A 223 15.30 -10.87 14.74
C ARG A 223 14.04 -10.12 15.16
N CYS A 224 13.79 -8.93 14.61
CA CYS A 224 12.55 -8.20 14.86
C CYS A 224 11.32 -8.99 14.38
N LEU A 225 11.37 -9.57 13.18
CA LEU A 225 10.29 -10.41 12.62
C LEU A 225 10.00 -11.65 13.46
N GLN A 226 11.01 -12.22 14.12
CA GLN A 226 10.86 -13.35 15.04
C GLN A 226 10.30 -12.95 16.41
N SER A 227 10.37 -11.66 16.76
CA SER A 227 9.88 -11.14 18.02
C SER A 227 8.36 -10.90 17.99
N PRO A 228 7.63 -11.17 19.10
CA PRO A 228 6.18 -11.01 19.15
C PRO A 228 5.68 -9.58 18.86
N PHE A 229 6.48 -8.55 19.16
CA PHE A 229 6.06 -7.14 18.96
C PHE A 229 5.83 -6.80 17.49
N SER A 230 6.54 -7.45 16.56
CA SER A 230 6.43 -7.14 15.13
C SER A 230 5.09 -7.55 14.55
N ARG A 231 4.38 -8.47 15.21
CA ARG A 231 3.15 -9.11 14.68
C ARG A 231 3.38 -9.69 13.28
N LYS A 232 4.61 -10.14 12.98
CA LYS A 232 5.07 -10.63 11.67
C LYS A 232 5.03 -9.59 10.55
N LEU A 233 4.95 -8.31 10.88
CA LEU A 233 5.10 -7.19 9.95
C LEU A 233 6.57 -6.79 9.85
N ASP A 234 7.03 -6.51 8.64
CA ASP A 234 8.38 -6.00 8.42
C ASP A 234 8.48 -4.49 8.75
N LEU A 235 9.69 -3.93 8.76
CA LEU A 235 9.88 -2.51 9.07
C LEU A 235 9.13 -1.59 8.08
N TRP A 236 9.07 -1.95 6.79
CA TRP A 236 8.38 -1.13 5.79
C TRP A 236 6.89 -1.00 6.10
N ASN A 237 6.25 -2.09 6.54
CA ASN A 237 4.86 -2.04 6.98
C ASN A 237 4.63 -0.99 8.09
N PHE A 238 5.56 -0.85 9.05
CA PHE A 238 5.46 0.17 10.10
C PHE A 238 5.68 1.59 9.57
N LEU A 239 6.61 1.78 8.62
CA LEU A 239 6.84 3.08 7.96
C LEU A 239 5.67 3.50 7.06
N ASP A 240 4.89 2.54 6.57
CA ASP A 240 3.72 2.81 5.72
C ASP A 240 2.43 3.13 6.53
N ILE A 241 2.42 2.85 7.85
CA ILE A 241 1.26 3.07 8.72
C ILE A 241 0.69 4.49 8.61
N PRO A 242 1.49 5.58 8.66
CA PRO A 242 0.97 6.93 8.50
C PRO A 242 0.17 7.12 7.20
N ARG A 243 0.75 6.73 6.06
CA ARG A 243 0.07 6.84 4.75
C ARG A 243 -1.21 6.00 4.72
N SER A 244 -1.15 4.77 5.25
CA SER A 244 -2.31 3.88 5.37
C SER A 244 -3.41 4.44 6.27
N ARG A 245 -3.07 5.15 7.35
CA ARG A 245 -4.06 5.81 8.22
C ARG A 245 -4.67 7.02 7.52
N LEU A 246 -3.86 7.84 6.86
CA LEU A 246 -4.29 9.07 6.20
C LEU A 246 -5.45 8.82 5.23
N VAL A 247 -5.37 7.75 4.43
CA VAL A 247 -6.42 7.38 3.46
C VAL A 247 -7.68 6.78 4.10
N LYS A 248 -7.65 6.43 5.40
CA LYS A 248 -8.81 5.89 6.11
C LYS A 248 -9.73 6.97 6.69
N TYR A 249 -9.23 8.18 6.96
CA TYR A 249 -10.05 9.24 7.54
C TYR A 249 -11.32 9.54 6.73
N PRO A 250 -11.30 9.65 5.38
CA PRO A 250 -12.54 9.83 4.61
C PRO A 250 -13.54 8.68 4.82
N LEU A 251 -13.07 7.44 4.99
CA LEU A 251 -13.94 6.28 5.22
C LEU A 251 -14.56 6.31 6.62
N LEU A 252 -13.75 6.65 7.64
CA LEU A 252 -14.19 6.75 9.03
C LEU A 252 -15.21 7.88 9.21
N LEU A 253 -14.91 9.08 8.68
CA LEU A 253 -15.83 10.22 8.73
C LEU A 253 -17.15 9.92 8.01
N ARG A 254 -17.09 9.19 6.89
CA ARG A 254 -18.29 8.81 6.14
C ARG A 254 -19.16 7.84 6.93
N GLU A 255 -18.57 6.90 7.65
CA GLU A 255 -19.35 5.98 8.49
C GLU A 255 -19.99 6.70 9.68
N ILE A 256 -19.31 7.66 10.32
CA ILE A 256 -19.91 8.52 11.35
C ILE A 256 -21.08 9.32 10.76
N LEU A 257 -20.85 10.04 9.65
CA LEU A 257 -21.85 10.88 8.99
C LEU A 257 -23.09 10.09 8.55
N LYS A 258 -22.92 8.86 8.08
CA LYS A 258 -24.01 7.96 7.67
C LYS A 258 -24.98 7.66 8.83
N HIS A 259 -24.47 7.57 10.06
CA HIS A 259 -25.28 7.30 11.25
C HIS A 259 -25.66 8.55 12.04
N THR A 260 -25.13 9.73 11.71
CA THR A 260 -25.59 11.02 12.25
C THR A 260 -26.97 11.39 11.72
N ALA A 261 -27.90 11.80 12.61
CA ALA A 261 -29.22 12.29 12.21
C ALA A 261 -29.13 13.60 11.42
N ILE A 262 -30.12 13.89 10.58
CA ILE A 262 -30.08 15.04 9.66
C ILE A 262 -30.17 16.37 10.44
N ASP A 263 -30.93 16.36 11.52
CA ASP A 263 -31.15 17.46 12.47
C ASP A 263 -30.06 17.56 13.56
N HIS A 264 -29.08 16.65 13.58
CA HIS A 264 -28.03 16.65 14.57
C HIS A 264 -26.98 17.76 14.27
N PRO A 265 -26.52 18.53 15.26
CA PRO A 265 -25.58 19.65 15.07
C PRO A 265 -24.20 19.24 14.51
N ASP A 266 -23.77 17.98 14.70
CA ASP A 266 -22.55 17.47 14.03
C ASP A 266 -22.69 17.36 12.51
N ARG A 267 -23.90 17.35 11.93
CA ARG A 267 -24.10 17.09 10.50
C ARG A 267 -23.29 18.07 9.64
N GLN A 268 -23.46 19.36 9.88
CA GLN A 268 -22.75 20.41 9.15
C GLN A 268 -21.23 20.31 9.33
N HIS A 269 -20.77 20.10 10.56
CA HIS A 269 -19.34 19.96 10.85
C HIS A 269 -18.73 18.70 10.21
N LEU A 270 -19.46 17.59 10.13
CA LEU A 270 -18.99 16.35 9.50
C LEU A 270 -18.95 16.47 7.98
N ASP A 271 -19.90 17.18 7.36
CA ASP A 271 -19.86 17.50 5.93
C ASP A 271 -18.66 18.40 5.60
N GLU A 272 -18.39 19.42 6.43
CA GLU A 272 -17.20 20.26 6.31
C GLU A 272 -15.90 19.47 6.50
N ALA A 273 -15.83 18.64 7.54
CA ALA A 273 -14.70 17.77 7.83
C ALA A 273 -14.42 16.79 6.66
N MET A 274 -15.48 16.30 6.00
CA MET A 274 -15.36 15.45 4.81
C MET A 274 -14.64 16.17 3.66
N LEU A 275 -15.01 17.42 3.37
CA LEU A 275 -14.37 18.21 2.32
C LEU A 275 -12.91 18.51 2.66
N MET A 276 -12.64 18.87 3.92
CA MET A 276 -11.27 19.15 4.38
C MET A 276 -10.36 17.94 4.28
N VAL A 277 -10.81 16.77 4.76
CA VAL A 277 -9.97 15.57 4.70
C VAL A 277 -9.71 15.14 3.26
N GLN A 278 -10.70 15.23 2.36
CA GLN A 278 -10.50 14.92 0.95
C GLN A 278 -9.48 15.87 0.31
N SER A 279 -9.57 17.18 0.59
CA SER A 279 -8.61 18.16 0.11
C SER A 279 -7.20 17.87 0.61
N VAL A 280 -7.02 17.68 1.92
CA VAL A 280 -5.70 17.45 2.52
C VAL A 280 -5.07 16.16 2.02
N VAL A 281 -5.84 15.06 1.91
CA VAL A 281 -5.35 13.79 1.36
C VAL A 281 -4.93 13.95 -0.11
N ALA A 282 -5.73 14.64 -0.92
CA ALA A 282 -5.42 14.90 -2.33
C ALA A 282 -4.13 15.73 -2.48
N ASP A 283 -3.96 16.77 -1.66
CA ASP A 283 -2.77 17.62 -1.69
C ASP A 283 -1.51 16.90 -1.24
N ILE A 284 -1.58 16.07 -0.20
CA ILE A 284 -0.44 15.24 0.24
C ILE A 284 -0.07 14.23 -0.86
N ASN A 285 -1.07 13.60 -1.48
CA ASN A 285 -0.83 12.65 -2.55
C ASN A 285 -0.17 13.30 -3.77
N ARG A 286 -0.68 14.48 -4.19
CA ARG A 286 -0.10 15.25 -5.30
C ARG A 286 1.37 15.58 -5.02
N GLN A 287 1.69 16.10 -3.83
CA GLN A 287 3.07 16.46 -3.46
C GLN A 287 3.99 15.23 -3.31
N THR A 288 3.44 14.10 -2.85
CA THR A 288 4.19 12.84 -2.78
C THR A 288 4.53 12.35 -4.20
N GLY A 289 3.57 12.36 -5.13
CA GLY A 289 3.81 12.00 -6.52
C GLY A 289 4.76 12.95 -7.25
N GLU A 290 4.69 14.25 -6.97
CA GLU A 290 5.65 15.24 -7.48
C GLU A 290 7.08 14.96 -6.96
N SER A 291 7.21 14.61 -5.67
CA SER A 291 8.49 14.27 -5.06
C SER A 291 9.08 12.96 -5.60
N GLU A 292 8.23 11.97 -5.86
CA GLU A 292 8.62 10.72 -6.52
C GLU A 292 9.07 10.96 -7.97
N CYS A 293 8.29 11.74 -8.73
CA CYS A 293 8.65 12.13 -10.09
C CYS A 293 10.03 12.81 -10.12
N GLN A 294 10.25 13.79 -9.22
CA GLN A 294 11.52 14.48 -9.10
C GLN A 294 12.66 13.55 -8.69
N TYR A 295 12.42 12.64 -7.72
CA TYR A 295 13.41 11.67 -7.26
C TYR A 295 13.97 10.81 -8.40
N TYR A 296 13.11 10.34 -9.30
CA TYR A 296 13.52 9.53 -10.44
C TYR A 296 14.17 10.37 -11.55
N LYS A 297 13.65 11.57 -11.83
CA LYS A 297 14.25 12.50 -12.81
C LYS A 297 15.71 12.83 -12.50
N GLU A 298 16.02 13.10 -11.22
CA GLU A 298 17.38 13.38 -10.75
C GLU A 298 18.36 12.21 -10.94
N ARG A 299 17.85 10.99 -11.15
CA ARG A 299 18.62 9.76 -11.30
C ARG A 299 18.71 9.27 -12.73
N LEU A 300 18.11 9.98 -13.68
CA LEU A 300 18.25 9.68 -15.10
C LEU A 300 19.66 10.06 -15.59
N LEU A 301 20.34 9.10 -16.22
CA LEU A 301 21.64 9.29 -16.85
C LEU A 301 21.49 9.28 -18.37
N TYR A 302 22.06 10.29 -19.01
CA TYR A 302 21.93 10.57 -20.44
C TYR A 302 23.30 10.34 -21.07
N SER A 303 23.40 9.37 -21.98
CA SER A 303 24.66 8.93 -22.56
C SER A 303 24.88 9.44 -23.97
N GLU A 304 23.80 9.78 -24.68
CA GLU A 304 23.84 10.23 -26.07
C GLU A 304 23.22 11.62 -26.21
N GLU A 305 23.66 12.37 -27.22
CA GLU A 305 23.07 13.64 -27.59
C GLU A 305 21.61 13.43 -28.08
N GLY A 306 20.73 14.38 -27.77
CA GLY A 306 19.29 14.28 -28.07
C GLY A 306 18.45 13.54 -27.04
N GLN A 307 19.04 12.73 -26.14
CA GLN A 307 18.27 12.00 -25.11
C GLN A 307 17.63 12.93 -24.06
N ARG A 308 18.10 14.17 -23.94
CA ARG A 308 17.50 15.21 -23.09
C ARG A 308 16.23 15.73 -23.75
N ASP A 309 15.10 15.66 -23.05
CA ASP A 309 13.81 16.10 -23.57
C ASP A 309 13.09 17.00 -22.55
N GLN A 310 12.59 18.16 -23.02
CA GLN A 310 11.88 19.14 -22.19
C GLN A 310 10.61 18.57 -21.53
N LEU A 311 9.99 17.55 -22.12
CA LEU A 311 8.83 16.86 -21.54
C LEU A 311 9.20 16.11 -20.27
N ILE A 312 10.42 15.56 -20.16
CA ILE A 312 10.92 14.97 -18.91
C ILE A 312 11.08 16.08 -17.87
N ASP A 313 11.76 17.17 -18.23
CA ASP A 313 12.06 18.27 -17.32
C ASP A 313 10.78 18.93 -16.76
N ARG A 314 9.75 19.11 -17.60
CA ARG A 314 8.45 19.69 -17.22
C ARG A 314 7.52 18.71 -16.51
N SER A 315 7.82 17.41 -16.52
CA SER A 315 6.98 16.42 -15.86
C SER A 315 6.97 16.62 -14.36
N LYS A 316 5.74 16.69 -13.81
CA LYS A 316 5.44 16.73 -12.38
C LYS A 316 4.82 15.43 -11.87
N THR A 317 4.44 14.54 -12.77
CA THR A 317 3.76 13.29 -12.45
C THR A 317 4.46 12.14 -13.15
N LEU A 318 4.72 11.10 -12.37
CA LEU A 318 5.15 9.79 -12.85
C LEU A 318 3.93 8.87 -12.73
N CYS A 319 3.35 8.48 -13.85
CA CYS A 319 2.11 7.69 -13.88
C CYS A 319 2.38 6.26 -13.43
N CYS A 320 3.45 5.65 -13.95
CA CYS A 320 3.94 4.37 -13.47
C CYS A 320 5.42 4.17 -13.81
N HIS A 321 6.06 3.23 -13.13
CA HIS A 321 7.39 2.77 -13.48
C HIS A 321 7.61 1.33 -13.00
N GLY A 322 8.61 0.66 -13.55
CA GLY A 322 8.95 -0.68 -13.10
C GLY A 322 9.96 -1.41 -13.97
N GLU A 323 10.34 -2.61 -13.52
CA GLU A 323 11.21 -3.49 -14.28
C GLU A 323 10.41 -4.26 -15.34
N LEU A 324 10.86 -4.17 -16.60
CA LEU A 324 10.35 -4.96 -17.72
C LEU A 324 11.50 -5.72 -18.38
N LYS A 325 11.22 -6.87 -18.98
CA LYS A 325 12.20 -7.56 -19.83
C LYS A 325 11.89 -7.23 -21.29
N ASN A 326 12.89 -7.08 -22.14
CA ASN A 326 12.64 -7.03 -23.58
C ASN A 326 12.65 -8.43 -24.21
N ASN A 327 12.37 -8.52 -25.51
CA ASN A 327 12.44 -9.76 -26.30
C ASN A 327 13.80 -10.48 -26.30
N ARG A 328 14.87 -9.81 -25.85
CA ARG A 328 16.21 -10.36 -25.67
C ARG A 328 16.48 -10.76 -24.22
N SER A 329 15.46 -10.81 -23.38
CA SER A 329 15.53 -11.06 -21.94
C SER A 329 16.41 -10.05 -21.17
N VAL A 330 16.67 -8.88 -21.74
CA VAL A 330 17.40 -7.80 -21.08
C VAL A 330 16.44 -7.11 -20.12
N LYS A 331 16.85 -7.00 -18.85
CA LYS A 331 16.14 -6.22 -17.84
C LYS A 331 16.27 -4.73 -18.12
N LEU A 332 15.14 -4.06 -18.21
CA LEU A 332 14.98 -2.64 -18.39
C LEU A 332 14.18 -2.09 -17.22
N HIS A 333 14.37 -0.81 -16.90
CA HIS A 333 13.49 -0.07 -16.02
C HIS A 333 12.82 1.04 -16.81
N VAL A 334 11.50 1.08 -16.77
CA VAL A 334 10.69 1.93 -17.65
C VAL A 334 9.95 2.93 -16.80
N PHE A 335 9.91 4.18 -17.26
CA PHE A 335 9.21 5.28 -16.62
C PHE A 335 8.19 5.84 -17.58
N LEU A 336 6.93 5.89 -17.16
CA LEU A 336 5.86 6.58 -17.87
C LEU A 336 5.57 7.89 -17.14
N PHE A 337 6.16 8.97 -17.60
CA PHE A 337 5.80 10.32 -17.13
C PHE A 337 4.53 10.81 -17.84
N GLN A 338 3.94 11.88 -17.32
CA GLN A 338 2.68 12.47 -17.81
C GLN A 338 2.55 12.55 -19.34
N ASN A 339 3.63 12.91 -20.05
CA ASN A 339 3.63 13.12 -21.50
C ASN A 339 4.78 12.40 -22.23
N ILE A 340 5.55 11.55 -21.55
CA ILE A 340 6.71 10.90 -22.16
C ILE A 340 7.07 9.57 -21.52
N LEU A 341 7.37 8.57 -22.35
CA LEU A 341 7.89 7.26 -21.95
C LEU A 341 9.43 7.27 -22.03
N VAL A 342 10.09 6.80 -20.97
CA VAL A 342 11.55 6.71 -20.87
C VAL A 342 11.96 5.28 -20.57
N ILE A 343 12.80 4.70 -21.42
CA ILE A 343 13.31 3.33 -21.30
C ILE A 343 14.78 3.37 -20.85
N THR A 344 15.06 2.73 -19.72
CA THR A 344 16.37 2.78 -19.09
C THR A 344 16.90 1.39 -18.72
N ARG A 345 18.18 1.34 -18.34
CA ARG A 345 18.79 0.24 -17.58
C ARG A 345 19.19 0.74 -16.21
N SER A 346 18.90 -0.05 -15.18
CA SER A 346 19.35 0.21 -13.82
C SER A 346 20.87 0.07 -13.74
N VAL A 347 21.54 1.10 -13.25
CA VAL A 347 22.98 1.15 -13.01
C VAL A 347 23.19 1.34 -11.51
N SER A 348 23.79 0.34 -10.87
CA SER A 348 24.16 0.40 -9.46
C SER A 348 25.66 0.68 -9.35
N LEU A 349 26.01 1.85 -8.81
CA LEU A 349 27.38 2.16 -8.43
C LEU A 349 27.58 1.77 -6.95
N HIS A 350 28.78 1.33 -6.60
CA HIS A 350 29.04 0.84 -5.24
C HIS A 350 28.66 1.89 -4.19
N ASN A 351 27.78 1.49 -3.27
CA ASN A 351 27.28 2.31 -2.16
C ASN A 351 26.45 3.55 -2.52
N GLN A 352 25.98 3.68 -3.77
CA GLN A 352 25.11 4.77 -4.21
C GLN A 352 23.68 4.28 -4.54
N PRO A 353 22.67 5.16 -4.46
CA PRO A 353 21.34 4.87 -4.98
C PRO A 353 21.41 4.47 -6.45
N VAL A 354 20.52 3.56 -6.86
CA VAL A 354 20.40 3.14 -8.26
C VAL A 354 20.13 4.35 -9.15
N SER A 355 20.91 4.45 -10.22
CA SER A 355 20.71 5.43 -11.30
C SER A 355 20.17 4.71 -12.54
N TYR A 356 19.59 5.46 -13.47
CA TYR A 356 18.84 4.90 -14.59
C TYR A 356 19.38 5.44 -15.91
N GLN A 357 20.15 4.63 -16.61
CA GLN A 357 20.78 5.03 -17.87
C GLN A 357 19.82 4.85 -19.04
N LEU A 358 19.53 5.94 -19.76
CA LEU A 358 18.68 5.92 -20.94
C LEU A 358 19.29 5.02 -22.02
N CYS A 359 18.47 4.09 -22.53
CA CYS A 359 18.90 3.13 -23.56
C CYS A 359 18.60 3.63 -24.98
N ARG A 360 17.64 4.54 -25.11
CA ARG A 360 17.05 5.04 -26.34
C ARG A 360 16.57 6.47 -26.13
N GLN A 361 16.24 7.13 -27.23
CA GLN A 361 15.54 8.41 -27.21
C GLN A 361 14.21 8.28 -26.46
N PRO A 362 13.86 9.22 -25.56
CA PRO A 362 12.53 9.29 -24.95
C PRO A 362 11.41 9.36 -25.99
N ILE A 363 10.25 8.79 -25.67
CA ILE A 363 9.13 8.66 -26.63
C ILE A 363 7.95 9.47 -26.12
N PRO A 364 7.66 10.65 -26.72
CA PRO A 364 6.47 11.42 -26.39
C PRO A 364 5.20 10.57 -26.57
N LEU A 365 4.24 10.69 -25.66
CA LEU A 365 3.01 9.88 -25.73
C LEU A 365 2.19 10.14 -26.99
N THR A 366 2.32 11.33 -27.59
CA THR A 366 1.70 11.65 -28.89
C THR A 366 2.26 10.84 -30.06
N ARG A 367 3.36 10.13 -29.86
CA ARG A 367 4.04 9.26 -30.83
C ARG A 367 4.18 7.82 -30.33
N LEU A 368 3.56 7.49 -29.20
CA LEU A 368 3.61 6.16 -28.63
C LEU A 368 2.49 5.31 -29.23
N ASP A 369 2.87 4.32 -30.04
CA ASP A 369 1.96 3.29 -30.51
C ASP A 369 2.04 2.09 -29.55
N LEU A 370 0.91 1.75 -28.91
CA LEU A 370 0.77 0.56 -28.07
C LEU A 370 0.09 -0.56 -28.86
N GLU A 371 0.68 -1.75 -28.82
CA GLU A 371 0.08 -2.98 -29.34
C GLU A 371 0.07 -4.06 -28.25
N ASP A 372 -1.08 -4.70 -28.07
CA ASP A 372 -1.21 -5.94 -27.29
C ASP A 372 -0.70 -7.12 -28.11
N LEU A 373 0.04 -8.03 -27.47
CA LEU A 373 0.65 -9.18 -28.12
C LEU A 373 0.15 -10.45 -27.46
N SER A 374 -0.28 -11.40 -28.29
CA SER A 374 -0.78 -12.68 -27.78
C SER A 374 0.35 -13.61 -27.32
N ASP A 375 0.04 -14.46 -26.35
CA ASP A 375 0.97 -15.46 -25.82
C ASP A 375 1.58 -16.31 -26.95
N GLY A 376 2.89 -16.20 -27.14
CA GLY A 376 3.64 -17.00 -28.12
C GLY A 376 3.94 -16.30 -29.47
N GLU A 377 3.41 -15.09 -29.73
CA GLU A 377 3.83 -14.30 -30.89
C GLU A 377 5.27 -13.79 -30.79
N MET A 378 5.82 -13.73 -29.58
CA MET A 378 7.17 -13.24 -29.33
C MET A 378 8.21 -14.36 -29.43
N ARG A 379 9.10 -14.30 -30.42
CA ARG A 379 10.34 -15.08 -30.44
C ARG A 379 11.36 -14.43 -29.48
N VAL A 380 11.57 -15.02 -28.30
CA VAL A 380 12.64 -14.61 -27.38
C VAL A 380 13.98 -14.96 -28.02
N GLY A 381 14.70 -13.96 -28.52
CA GLY A 381 16.00 -14.14 -29.18
C GLY A 381 17.14 -14.05 -28.16
N GLY A 382 17.71 -15.19 -27.77
CA GLY A 382 18.86 -15.25 -26.87
C GLY A 382 19.39 -16.69 -26.73
N SER A 383 20.69 -16.84 -26.45
CA SER A 383 21.32 -18.15 -26.23
C SER A 383 20.81 -18.76 -24.92
N ILE A 384 19.70 -19.48 -24.99
CA ILE A 384 19.26 -20.40 -23.93
C ILE A 384 19.92 -21.77 -24.23
N ARG A 385 21.25 -21.83 -24.15
CA ARG A 385 21.93 -23.12 -23.97
C ARG A 385 22.05 -23.37 -22.47
N GLY A 386 21.09 -24.13 -21.93
CA GLY A 386 21.23 -24.75 -20.61
C GLY A 386 20.22 -24.37 -19.52
N ALA A 387 19.18 -23.58 -19.81
CA ALA A 387 18.11 -23.32 -18.84
C ALA A 387 16.79 -23.86 -19.37
N PHE A 388 16.41 -25.03 -18.83
CA PHE A 388 15.13 -25.75 -18.99
C PHE A 388 14.97 -26.52 -20.31
N SER A 389 15.05 -27.84 -20.18
CA SER A 389 14.64 -28.80 -21.19
C SER A 389 13.17 -28.57 -21.56
N ASN A 390 12.94 -28.49 -22.87
CA ASN A 390 11.64 -28.67 -23.49
C ASN A 390 10.96 -29.94 -22.94
N THR A 391 9.63 -29.91 -22.91
CA THR A 391 8.68 -31.01 -22.62
C THR A 391 8.30 -31.23 -21.15
N GLU A 392 7.26 -30.52 -20.69
CA GLU A 392 6.35 -31.05 -19.67
C GLU A 392 4.94 -31.17 -20.27
N ARG A 393 4.68 -32.33 -20.88
CA ARG A 393 3.35 -32.93 -20.97
C ARG A 393 3.47 -34.36 -20.49
N SER A 394 3.00 -34.64 -19.27
CA SER A 394 2.14 -35.80 -18.96
C SER A 394 1.95 -35.98 -17.44
N HIS A 395 0.68 -35.84 -17.04
CA HIS A 395 -0.04 -36.51 -15.95
C HIS A 395 0.49 -36.57 -14.49
N GLU A 396 -0.42 -36.09 -13.64
CA GLU A 396 -0.84 -36.60 -12.32
C GLU A 396 -0.18 -36.12 -11.00
N ASP A 397 -1.06 -35.47 -10.23
CA ASP A 397 -1.27 -35.56 -8.79
C ASP A 397 -0.26 -34.95 -7.81
N HIS A 398 -0.46 -33.66 -7.48
CA HIS A 398 -0.97 -33.23 -6.16
C HIS A 398 -1.11 -31.70 -6.05
N LYS A 399 -2.21 -31.26 -5.43
CA LYS A 399 -2.61 -29.85 -5.21
C LYS A 399 -1.53 -29.01 -4.50
N SER A 400 -1.08 -27.94 -5.16
CA SER A 400 -0.66 -26.70 -4.49
C SER A 400 -0.80 -25.52 -5.45
N LEU A 401 -1.65 -24.55 -5.08
CA LEU A 401 -1.90 -23.30 -5.79
C LEU A 401 -0.59 -22.48 -5.88
N LYS A 402 0.09 -22.54 -7.02
CA LYS A 402 1.04 -21.50 -7.44
C LYS A 402 0.31 -20.52 -8.34
N LYS A 403 0.12 -19.28 -7.85
CA LYS A 403 -0.31 -18.15 -8.66
C LYS A 403 0.70 -17.97 -9.80
N LYS A 404 0.31 -18.38 -11.01
CA LYS A 404 0.93 -17.91 -12.25
C LYS A 404 0.80 -16.39 -12.24
N GLY A 405 1.76 -15.73 -12.85
CA GLY A 405 1.47 -14.39 -13.31
C GLY A 405 2.23 -14.15 -14.61
N SER A 406 1.91 -13.05 -15.26
CA SER A 406 2.45 -12.69 -16.56
C SER A 406 3.86 -12.13 -16.52
N GLU A 407 4.62 -12.38 -17.58
CA GLU A 407 5.84 -11.63 -17.86
C GLU A 407 5.51 -10.63 -18.97
N HIS A 408 5.49 -9.34 -18.65
CA HIS A 408 5.30 -8.26 -19.60
C HIS A 408 6.61 -7.94 -20.33
N CYS A 409 6.54 -7.67 -21.64
CA CYS A 409 7.71 -7.64 -22.52
C CYS A 409 7.71 -6.46 -23.50
N LEU A 410 8.81 -5.69 -23.55
CA LEU A 410 8.95 -4.59 -24.52
C LEU A 410 9.65 -5.03 -25.81
N VAL A 411 9.07 -4.72 -26.96
CA VAL A 411 9.71 -4.86 -28.28
C VAL A 411 9.87 -3.49 -28.93
N GLY A 412 11.11 -3.05 -29.12
CA GLY A 412 11.41 -2.01 -30.10
C GLY A 412 11.59 -2.65 -31.48
N LEU A 413 10.87 -2.17 -32.48
CA LEU A 413 11.17 -2.49 -33.88
C LEU A 413 12.33 -1.62 -34.35
N ASP A 414 13.28 -2.20 -35.09
CA ASP A 414 14.38 -1.48 -35.75
C ASP A 414 13.86 -0.69 -36.99
N ASP A 415 12.81 0.12 -36.79
CA ASP A 415 12.15 0.95 -37.82
C ASP A 415 12.36 2.44 -37.45
N PRO A 416 12.48 3.40 -38.40
CA PRO A 416 12.75 4.80 -38.09
C PRO A 416 11.59 5.55 -37.40
N THR A 417 10.48 4.85 -37.13
CA THR A 417 9.37 5.30 -36.27
C THR A 417 9.44 4.59 -34.92
N PRO A 418 9.36 5.29 -33.76
CA PRO A 418 9.51 4.69 -32.44
C PRO A 418 8.27 3.89 -32.05
N LYS A 419 8.11 2.69 -32.61
CA LYS A 419 7.08 1.72 -32.22
C LYS A 419 7.57 0.94 -30.99
N VAL A 420 6.84 1.03 -29.88
CA VAL A 420 7.12 0.27 -28.66
C VAL A 420 5.97 -0.69 -28.42
N LYS A 421 6.19 -1.97 -28.69
CA LYS A 421 5.23 -3.01 -28.35
C LYS A 421 5.40 -3.37 -26.89
N VAL A 422 4.31 -3.50 -26.14
CA VAL A 422 4.31 -3.90 -24.74
C VAL A 422 3.43 -5.14 -24.64
N VAL A 423 3.99 -6.30 -24.28
CA VAL A 423 3.24 -7.48 -23.78
C VAL A 423 2.84 -7.19 -22.36
#